data_AF-C2XUZ5-F1
#
_entry.id   AF-C2XUZ5-F1
#
_cell.length_a   1.000
_cell.length_b   1.000
_cell.length_c   1.000
_cell.angle_alpha   90.00
_cell.angle_beta   90.00
_cell.angle_gamma   90.00
#
_symmetry.space_group_name_H-M   'P 1'
#
loop_
_entity.id
_entity.type
_entity.pdbx_description
1 polymer ?
#
loop_
_entity_poly.entity_id
_entity_poly.type
_entity_poly.pdbx_seq_one_letter_code
_entity_poly.pdbx_strand_id
1 'polypeptide(L)'
;MGGTIFAASLILSNLINHITWGDPNGVSEESQDEMGQQITYKSFKISYFVLMCVMFLILIFSEGFSSLLLDEIKNLPLFIALCSSFFIYPIVELIVAKQYK
;
A
#
# COMPACT_ATOMS: atom_id res chain seq x y z
N MET A 1 -6.95 -2.03 -22.44
CA MET A 1 -7.16 -2.81 -21.20
C MET A 1 -6.52 -2.18 -19.97
N GLY A 2 -5.26 -1.71 -20.00
CA GLY A 2 -4.64 -1.09 -18.82
C GLY A 2 -5.40 0.12 -18.26
N GLY A 3 -5.80 1.06 -19.14
CA GLY A 3 -6.54 2.25 -18.72
C GLY A 3 -7.91 1.98 -18.08
N THR A 4 -8.62 0.94 -18.52
CA THR A 4 -9.92 0.56 -17.94
C THR A 4 -9.76 -0.07 -16.56
N ILE A 5 -8.72 -0.90 -16.35
CA ILE A 5 -8.40 -1.49 -15.04
C ILE A 5 -8.01 -0.38 -14.06
N PHE A 6 -7.16 0.55 -14.51
CA PHE A 6 -6.76 1.70 -13.70
C PHE A 6 -7.96 2.58 -13.32
N ALA A 7 -8.79 2.97 -14.29
CA ALA A 7 -10.00 3.76 -14.01
C ALA A 7 -10.96 3.03 -13.05
N ALA A 8 -11.19 1.72 -13.26
CA ALA A 8 -12.02 0.91 -12.37
C ALA A 8 -11.45 0.87 -10.94
N SER A 9 -10.12 0.77 -10.78
CA SER A 9 -9.49 0.81 -9.46
C SER A 9 -9.71 2.13 -8.73
N LEU A 10 -9.69 3.26 -9.44
CA LEU A 10 -9.97 4.57 -8.85
C LEU A 10 -11.44 4.72 -8.45
N ILE A 11 -12.36 4.26 -9.29
CA ILE A 11 -13.80 4.28 -8.98
C ILE A 11 -14.10 3.41 -7.77
N LEU A 12 -13.55 2.19 -7.73
CA LEU A 12 -13.73 1.27 -6.62
C LEU A 12 -13.14 1.82 -5.31
N SER A 13 -11.94 2.42 -5.37
CA SER A 13 -11.32 3.08 -4.22
C SER A 13 -12.21 4.21 -3.66
N ASN A 14 -12.72 5.07 -4.53
CA ASN A 14 -13.64 6.14 -4.13
C ASN A 14 -14.94 5.60 -3.54
N LEU A 15 -15.50 4.53 -4.10
CA LEU A 15 -16.72 3.91 -3.58
C LEU A 15 -16.50 3.30 -2.19
N ILE A 16 -15.39 2.58 -1.98
CA ILE A 16 -15.05 1.99 -0.67
C ILE A 16 -14.81 3.10 0.36
N ASN A 17 -14.11 4.17 -0.01
CA ASN A 17 -13.91 5.33 0.87
C ASN A 17 -15.24 5.99 1.23
N HIS A 18 -16.15 6.14 0.26
CA HIS A 18 -17.48 6.69 0.49
C HIS A 18 -18.33 5.80 1.40
N ILE A 19 -18.20 4.47 1.31
CA ILE A 19 -18.88 3.54 2.22
C ILE A 19 -18.30 3.62 3.64
N THR A 20 -16.98 3.80 3.75
CA THR A 20 -16.28 3.82 5.05
C THR A 20 -16.55 5.11 5.82
N TRP A 21 -16.55 6.26 5.14
CA TRP A 21 -16.58 7.58 5.78
C TRP A 21 -17.81 8.43 5.45
N GLY A 22 -18.64 8.03 4.49
CA GLY A 22 -19.71 8.86 3.94
C GLY A 22 -19.22 9.78 2.82
N ASP A 23 -19.87 10.93 2.62
CA ASP A 23 -19.53 11.87 1.55
C ASP A 23 -18.06 12.37 1.70
N PRO A 24 -17.15 12.05 0.76
CA PRO A 24 -15.74 12.44 0.85
C PRO A 24 -15.49 13.96 0.74
N ASN A 25 -16.46 14.75 0.25
CA ASN A 25 -16.37 16.22 0.25
C ASN A 25 -16.90 16.83 1.55
N GLY A 26 -17.62 16.05 2.35
CA GLY A 26 -18.00 16.36 3.72
C GLY A 26 -17.28 15.40 4.65
N VAL A 27 -15.96 15.57 4.79
CA VAL A 27 -15.13 14.88 5.81
C VAL A 27 -15.97 14.71 7.07
N SER A 28 -16.43 13.49 7.32
CA SER A 28 -17.32 13.22 8.44
C SER A 28 -16.59 13.59 9.73
N GLU A 29 -17.29 14.17 10.71
CA GLU A 29 -16.66 14.51 12.00
C GLU A 29 -15.94 13.29 12.60
N GLU A 30 -16.49 12.08 12.40
CA GLU A 30 -15.87 10.80 12.76
C GLU A 30 -14.52 10.51 12.08
N SER A 31 -14.29 10.99 10.86
CA SER A 31 -13.00 10.83 10.16
C SER A 31 -11.92 11.79 10.68
N GLN A 32 -12.32 12.92 11.25
CA GLN A 32 -11.43 13.96 11.76
C GLN A 32 -11.17 13.85 13.26
N ASP A 33 -11.99 13.08 13.98
CA ASP A 33 -11.81 12.82 15.40
C ASP A 33 -10.54 11.97 15.68
N GLU A 34 -10.19 11.86 16.97
CA GLU A 34 -9.03 11.07 17.41
C GLU A 34 -9.13 9.59 17.01
N MET A 35 -10.33 9.03 16.97
CA MET A 35 -10.60 7.65 16.58
C MET A 35 -10.38 7.44 15.07
N GLY A 36 -10.88 8.35 14.23
CA GLY A 36 -10.69 8.37 12.78
C GLY A 36 -9.22 8.49 12.39
N GLN A 37 -8.45 9.31 13.12
CA GLN A 37 -7.00 9.39 12.95
C GLN A 37 -6.31 8.07 13.30
N GLN A 38 -6.70 7.41 14.40
CA GLN A 38 -6.14 6.11 14.78
C GLN A 38 -6.50 5.02 13.77
N ILE A 39 -7.74 4.99 13.27
CA ILE A 39 -8.20 4.06 12.23
C ILE A 39 -7.35 4.24 10.98
N THR A 40 -7.18 5.48 10.53
CA THR A 40 -6.38 5.83 9.35
C THR A 40 -4.93 5.39 9.52
N TYR A 41 -4.28 5.75 10.63
CA TYR A 41 -2.89 5.40 10.90
C TYR A 41 -2.66 3.88 10.93
N LYS A 42 -3.51 3.13 11.66
CA LYS A 42 -3.43 1.66 11.71
C LYS A 42 -3.68 1.05 10.34
N SER A 43 -4.67 1.54 9.59
CA SER A 43 -5.00 1.04 8.26
C SER A 43 -3.87 1.27 7.26
N PHE A 44 -3.19 2.42 7.30
CA PHE A 44 -2.02 2.68 6.46
C PHE A 44 -0.89 1.68 6.74
N LYS A 45 -0.60 1.43 8.02
CA LYS A 45 0.43 0.47 8.42
C LYS A 45 0.09 -0.94 7.94
N ILE A 46 -1.15 -1.39 8.13
CA ILE A 46 -1.60 -2.72 7.67
C ILE A 46 -1.54 -2.80 6.15
N SER A 47 -2.04 -1.79 5.44
CA SER A 47 -2.08 -1.74 3.97
C SER A 47 -0.68 -1.84 3.36
N TYR A 48 0.32 -1.22 3.99
CA TYR A 48 1.73 -1.33 3.58
C TYR A 48 2.21 -2.80 3.57
N PHE A 49 1.99 -3.52 4.67
CA PHE A 49 2.39 -4.93 4.76
C PHE A 49 1.58 -5.82 3.83
N VAL A 50 0.27 -5.55 3.67
CA VAL A 50 -0.57 -6.27 2.70
C VAL A 50 -0.03 -6.09 1.28
N LEU A 51 0.33 -4.86 0.88
CA LEU A 51 0.88 -4.59 -0.45
C LEU A 51 2.24 -5.28 -0.65
N MET A 52 3.09 -5.30 0.38
CA MET A 52 4.34 -6.07 0.36
C MET A 52 4.07 -7.56 0.10
N CYS A 53 3.11 -8.16 0.82
CA CYS A 53 2.73 -9.56 0.60
C CYS A 53 2.19 -9.79 -0.82
N VAL A 54 1.36 -8.88 -1.34
CA VAL A 54 0.83 -8.98 -2.70
C VAL A 54 1.98 -8.93 -3.73
N MET A 55 2.93 -8.00 -3.59
CA MET A 55 4.10 -7.93 -4.48
C MET A 55 4.92 -9.22 -4.44
N PHE A 56 5.13 -9.78 -3.24
CA PHE A 56 5.83 -11.05 -3.08
C PHE A 56 5.11 -12.22 -3.75
N LEU A 57 3.78 -12.33 -3.57
CA LEU A 57 2.98 -13.35 -4.23
C LEU A 57 3.01 -13.20 -5.76
N ILE A 58 2.87 -11.97 -6.28
CA ILE A 58 2.96 -11.71 -7.73
C ILE A 58 4.32 -12.15 -8.26
N LEU A 59 5.40 -11.90 -7.53
CA LEU A 59 6.74 -12.31 -7.94
C LEU A 59 6.85 -13.84 -8.03
N ILE A 60 6.36 -14.57 -7.02
CA ILE A 60 6.32 -16.05 -7.05
C ILE A 60 5.47 -16.57 -8.20
N PHE A 61 4.29 -16.00 -8.44
CA PHE A 61 3.41 -16.45 -9.53
C PHE A 61 3.97 -16.09 -10.92
N SER A 62 4.68 -14.97 -11.04
CA SER A 62 5.26 -14.50 -12.31
C SER A 62 6.52 -15.27 -12.70
N GLU A 63 7.34 -15.69 -11.73
CA GLU A 63 8.65 -16.30 -11.99
C GLU A 63 8.71 -17.78 -11.60
N GLY A 64 7.69 -18.28 -10.90
CA GLY A 64 7.69 -19.61 -10.30
C GLY A 64 8.53 -19.68 -9.03
N PHE A 65 8.56 -20.86 -8.41
CA PHE A 65 9.36 -21.11 -7.19
C PHE A 65 10.87 -20.98 -7.41
N SER A 66 11.36 -20.96 -8.66
CA SER A 66 12.76 -20.72 -8.99
C SER A 66 13.24 -19.31 -8.59
N SER A 67 12.34 -18.34 -8.43
CA SER A 67 12.69 -17.00 -7.92
C SER A 67 13.27 -17.01 -6.50
N LEU A 68 13.03 -18.08 -5.73
CA LEU A 68 13.62 -18.27 -4.39
C LEU A 68 15.14 -18.49 -4.46
N LEU A 69 15.68 -18.95 -5.60
CA LEU A 69 17.11 -19.10 -5.83
C LEU A 69 17.82 -17.78 -6.17
N LEU A 70 17.09 -16.66 -6.30
CA LEU A 70 17.58 -15.28 -6.56
C LEU A 70 18.41 -15.07 -7.85
N ASP A 71 18.90 -16.12 -8.50
CA ASP A 71 19.79 -16.06 -9.66
C ASP A 71 19.05 -15.90 -11.01
N GLU A 72 17.73 -16.15 -11.06
CA GLU A 72 16.96 -16.18 -12.32
C GLU A 72 15.79 -15.18 -12.36
N ILE A 73 15.86 -14.10 -11.58
CA ILE A 73 14.79 -13.08 -11.51
C ILE A 73 14.72 -12.29 -12.82
N LYS A 74 13.59 -12.43 -13.52
CA LYS A 74 13.34 -11.75 -14.81
C LYS A 74 12.62 -10.42 -14.62
N ASN A 75 11.73 -10.34 -13.63
CA ASN A 75 10.96 -9.16 -13.27
C ASN A 75 11.71 -8.33 -12.23
N LEU A 76 12.90 -7.88 -12.65
CA LEU A 76 13.80 -7.06 -11.85
C LEU A 76 13.13 -5.78 -11.27
N PRO A 77 12.22 -5.08 -11.98
CA PRO A 77 11.48 -3.96 -11.41
C PRO A 77 10.64 -4.33 -10.18
N LEU A 78 9.90 -5.46 -10.22
CA LEU A 78 9.07 -5.92 -9.11
C LEU A 78 9.93 -6.36 -7.92
N PHE A 79 11.06 -7.02 -8.20
CA PHE A 79 12.01 -7.42 -7.18
C PHE A 79 12.63 -6.22 -6.46
N ILE A 80 13.07 -5.20 -7.20
CA ILE A 80 13.59 -3.96 -6.60
C ILE A 80 12.53 -3.27 -5.75
N ALA A 81 11.27 -3.21 -6.21
CA ALA A 81 10.17 -2.62 -5.44
C ALA A 81 9.93 -3.38 -4.11
N LEU A 82 9.94 -4.70 -4.16
CA LEU A 82 9.82 -5.54 -2.97
C LEU A 82 11.00 -5.33 -2.01
N CYS A 83 12.24 -5.37 -2.51
CA CYS A 83 13.43 -5.11 -1.69
C CYS A 83 13.41 -3.71 -1.07
N SER A 84 12.92 -2.71 -1.82
CA SER A 84 12.80 -1.34 -1.34
C SER A 84 11.82 -1.20 -0.19
N SER A 85 10.75 -2.00 -0.20
CA SER A 85 9.76 -2.00 0.88
C SER A 85 10.32 -2.45 2.25
N PHE A 86 11.51 -3.05 2.34
CA PHE A 86 12.11 -3.34 3.65
C PHE A 86 12.65 -2.08 4.34
N PHE A 87 13.12 -1.09 3.58
CA PHE A 87 13.74 0.12 4.14
C PHE A 87 12.90 1.39 3.96
N ILE A 88 11.89 1.41 3.08
CA ILE A 88 10.99 2.56 2.94
C ILE A 88 10.31 2.89 4.28
N TYR A 89 9.70 1.90 4.95
CA TYR A 89 9.04 2.12 6.24
C TYR A 89 9.97 2.76 7.30
N PRO A 90 11.16 2.21 7.63
CA PRO A 90 12.04 2.84 8.62
C PRO A 90 12.60 4.20 8.18
N ILE A 91 12.82 4.44 6.88
CA ILE A 91 13.23 5.76 6.39
C ILE A 91 12.12 6.79 6.59
N VAL A 92 10.88 6.46 6.24
CA VAL A 92 9.72 7.34 6.44
C VAL A 92 9.51 7.60 7.93
N GLU A 93 9.62 6.57 8.78
CA GLU A 93 9.51 6.71 10.23
C GLU A 93 10.60 7.65 10.78
N LEU A 94 11.84 7.55 10.28
CA LEU A 94 12.93 8.44 10.66
C LEU A 94 12.66 9.89 10.25
N ILE A 95 12.14 10.13 9.04
CA ILE A 95 11.80 11.48 8.56
C ILE A 95 10.69 12.09 9.40
N VAL A 96 9.63 11.33 9.68
CA VAL A 96 8.49 11.78 10.49
C VAL A 96 8.91 12.02 11.93
N ALA A 97 9.71 11.14 12.53
CA ALA A 97 10.21 11.31 13.90
C ALA A 97 11.05 12.58 14.10
N LYS A 98 11.72 13.08 13.05
CA LYS A 98 12.46 14.35 13.09
C LYS A 98 11.55 15.58 13.20
N GLN A 99 10.27 15.48 12.86
CA GLN A 99 9.31 16.59 12.96
C GLN A 99 8.80 16.80 14.39
N TYR A 100 8.99 15.81 15.27
CA TYR A 100 8.59 15.86 16.68
C TYR A 100 9.77 16.15 17.62
N LYS A 101 10.93 16.54 17.08
CA LYS A 101 12.15 16.89 17.82
C LYS A 101 12.58 18.32 17.57
#